data_AF-A0A8B6FT98-F1
#
_entry.id   AF-A0A8B6FT98-F1
#
_cell.length_a   1.000
_cell.length_b   1.000
_cell.length_c   1.000
_cell.angle_alpha   90.00
_cell.angle_beta   90.00
_cell.angle_gamma   90.00
#
_symmetry.space_group_name_H-M   'P 1'
#
loop_
_entity.id
_entity.type
_entity.pdbx_description
1 polymer ?
#
loop_
_entity_poly.entity_id
_entity_poly.type
_entity_poly.pdbx_seq_one_letter_code
_entity_poly.pdbx_strand_id
1 'polypeptide(L)'
;MPSDIELQRFASACDETTIRELAIHLGMTFKAWDELQRNNPDYIQIVKYRILINWREKCSGRFINIANALTEMKITTHMLCQVKRIRKRQCDISEEYLDLIPTDEILDELAQVIGVVSFQLGIELGLPITSLDTIQYNNGRNLVAQCKDILFQWREDQRVKPTIGVLVQALVNIERGASCLGEIIKTVGVKKYIHHEKKEKEGKVKTLLKRLNLFQKRKQ
;
A
#
# COMPACT_ATOMS: atom_id res chain seq x y z
N MET A 1 22.48 -3.89 -0.72
CA MET A 1 22.12 -2.51 -0.31
C MET A 1 20.66 -2.52 0.12
N PRO A 2 20.22 -1.66 1.05
CA PRO A 2 18.80 -1.54 1.39
C PRO A 2 18.02 -0.98 0.19
N SER A 3 16.89 -1.61 -0.12
CA SER A 3 15.92 -1.14 -1.12
C SER A 3 15.22 0.14 -0.66
N ASP A 4 14.57 0.83 -1.59
CA ASP A 4 13.80 2.05 -1.29
C ASP A 4 12.72 1.76 -0.23
N ILE A 5 11.94 0.69 -0.42
CA ILE A 5 10.89 0.28 0.52
C ILE A 5 11.47 0.00 1.91
N GLU A 6 12.62 -0.67 1.99
CA GLU A 6 13.28 -0.93 3.26
C GLU A 6 13.73 0.37 3.97
N LEU A 7 14.26 1.34 3.22
CA LEU A 7 14.62 2.65 3.77
C LEU A 7 13.39 3.47 4.18
N GLN A 8 12.30 3.41 3.40
CA GLN A 8 11.04 4.07 3.75
C GLN A 8 10.44 3.49 5.03
N ARG A 9 10.40 2.16 5.16
CA ARG A 9 9.96 1.47 6.38
C ARG A 9 10.81 1.87 7.58
N PHE A 10 12.14 1.89 7.41
CA PHE A 10 13.05 2.26 8.48
C PHE A 10 12.86 3.72 8.91
N ALA A 11 12.73 4.65 7.94
CA ALA A 11 12.45 6.06 8.21
C ALA A 11 11.13 6.26 8.95
N SER A 12 10.09 5.52 8.56
CA SER A 12 8.76 5.60 9.19
C SER A 12 8.78 5.08 10.63
N ALA A 13 9.52 3.99 10.90
CA ALA A 13 9.60 3.36 12.21
C ALA A 13 10.40 4.13 13.25
N CYS A 14 11.28 5.05 12.84
CA CYS A 14 12.12 5.84 13.73
C CYS A 14 11.56 7.24 13.95
N ASP A 15 11.72 7.79 15.15
CA ASP A 15 11.48 9.22 15.39
C ASP A 15 12.54 10.10 14.71
N GLU A 16 12.27 11.41 14.69
CA GLU A 16 13.16 12.41 14.08
C GLU A 16 14.56 12.41 14.70
N THR A 17 14.64 12.44 16.03
CA THR A 17 15.90 12.50 16.78
C THR A 17 16.79 11.31 16.43
N THR A 18 16.21 10.12 16.41
CA THR A 18 16.89 8.87 16.08
C THR A 18 17.46 8.91 14.66
N ILE A 19 16.69 9.34 13.65
CA ILE A 19 17.21 9.41 12.27
C ILE A 19 18.28 10.50 12.14
N ARG A 20 18.12 11.63 12.83
CA ARG A 20 19.09 12.73 12.80
C ARG A 20 20.44 12.30 13.39
N GLU A 21 20.43 11.66 14.56
CA GLU A 21 21.64 11.12 15.18
C GLU A 21 22.26 9.99 14.35
N LEU A 22 21.42 9.09 13.82
CA LEU A 22 21.89 8.04 12.94
C LEU A 22 22.60 8.60 11.71
N ALA A 23 22.09 9.66 11.10
CA ALA A 23 22.71 10.30 9.96
C ALA A 23 24.14 10.77 10.28
N ILE A 24 24.39 11.28 11.49
CA ILE A 24 25.72 11.71 11.95
C ILE A 24 26.67 10.51 12.04
N HIS A 25 26.24 9.41 12.68
CA HIS A 25 27.03 8.18 12.76
C HIS A 25 27.30 7.55 11.39
N LEU A 26 26.41 7.78 10.43
CA LEU A 26 26.56 7.37 9.04
C LEU A 26 27.44 8.32 8.20
N GLY A 27 28.02 9.36 8.82
CA GLY A 27 28.94 10.30 8.17
C GLY A 27 28.27 11.44 7.42
N MET A 28 26.97 11.68 7.63
CA MET A 28 26.25 12.81 7.06
C MET A 28 26.48 14.08 7.90
N THR A 29 26.52 15.25 7.25
CA THR A 29 26.70 16.53 7.94
C THR A 29 25.36 17.10 8.44
N PHE A 30 25.39 17.84 9.56
CA PHE A 30 24.23 18.59 10.04
C PHE A 30 23.63 19.52 8.97
N LYS A 31 24.49 20.14 8.16
CA LYS A 31 24.08 21.02 7.07
C LYS A 31 23.16 20.32 6.07
N ALA A 32 23.42 19.05 5.75
CA ALA A 32 22.57 18.29 4.82
C ALA A 32 21.16 18.05 5.38
N TRP A 33 21.05 17.80 6.69
CA TRP A 33 19.76 17.69 7.36
C TRP A 33 18.99 19.03 7.33
N ASP A 34 19.65 20.12 7.72
CA ASP A 34 19.02 21.45 7.81
C ASP A 34 18.60 21.98 6.43
N GLU A 35 19.34 21.67 5.37
CA GLU A 35 18.94 21.96 3.99
C GLU A 35 17.68 21.18 3.58
N LEU A 36 17.61 19.88 3.87
CA LEU A 36 16.42 19.08 3.58
C LEU A 36 15.19 19.56 4.37
N GLN A 37 15.37 19.85 5.66
CA GLN A 37 14.30 20.34 6.54
C GLN A 37 13.78 21.70 6.08
N ARG A 38 14.67 22.65 5.73
CA ARG A 38 14.25 23.97 5.20
C ARG A 38 13.46 23.86 3.90
N ASN A 39 13.80 22.90 3.05
CA ASN A 39 13.10 22.66 1.79
C ASN A 39 11.77 21.91 1.99
N ASN A 40 11.55 21.24 3.13
CA ASN A 40 10.39 20.40 3.39
C ASN A 40 9.91 20.55 4.85
N PRO A 41 9.55 21.77 5.31
CA PRO A 41 9.35 22.07 6.73
C PRO A 41 8.22 21.24 7.38
N ASP A 42 7.16 20.94 6.61
CA ASP A 42 5.98 20.23 7.10
C ASP A 42 6.05 18.71 6.89
N TYR A 43 7.09 18.19 6.24
CA TYR A 43 7.15 16.81 5.77
C TYR A 43 8.34 16.06 6.35
N ILE A 44 8.35 15.91 7.67
CA ILE A 44 9.46 15.26 8.39
C ILE A 44 9.75 13.84 7.89
N GLN A 45 8.73 13.12 7.42
CA GLN A 45 8.90 11.78 6.85
C GLN A 45 9.71 11.79 5.55
N ILE A 46 9.51 12.79 4.67
CA ILE A 46 10.35 12.99 3.48
C ILE A 46 11.79 13.23 3.90
N VAL A 47 12.01 14.09 4.90
CA VAL A 47 13.36 14.47 5.34
C VAL A 47 14.09 13.24 5.86
N LYS A 48 13.45 12.45 6.73
CA LYS A 48 13.98 11.17 7.24
C LYS A 48 14.30 10.19 6.11
N TYR A 49 13.43 10.04 5.13
CA TYR A 49 13.69 9.14 4.00
C TYR A 49 14.83 9.66 3.10
N ARG A 50 14.81 10.94 2.73
CA ARG A 50 15.80 11.56 1.84
C ARG A 50 17.20 11.53 2.44
N ILE A 51 17.36 11.71 3.75
CA ILE A 51 18.69 11.62 4.37
C ILE A 51 19.26 10.20 4.23
N LEU A 52 18.44 9.16 4.36
CA LEU A 52 18.85 7.77 4.21
C LEU A 52 19.17 7.43 2.75
N ILE A 53 18.41 7.96 1.79
CA ILE A 53 18.70 7.81 0.37
C ILE A 53 20.02 8.48 0.02
N ASN A 54 20.21 9.73 0.43
CA ASN A 54 21.45 10.48 0.21
C ASN A 54 22.66 9.75 0.80
N TRP A 55 22.52 9.20 2.01
CA TRP A 55 23.55 8.37 2.62
C TRP A 55 23.84 7.12 1.78
N ARG A 56 22.80 6.36 1.39
CA ARG A 56 22.96 5.13 0.61
C ARG A 56 23.74 5.40 -0.69
N GLU A 57 23.39 6.48 -1.39
CA GLU A 57 23.99 6.87 -2.66
C GLU A 57 25.44 7.36 -2.50
N LYS A 58 25.73 8.18 -1.48
CA LYS A 58 27.08 8.74 -1.27
C LYS A 58 28.07 7.75 -0.67
N CYS A 59 27.60 6.83 0.17
CA CYS A 59 28.45 5.97 0.98
C CYS A 59 28.37 4.49 0.60
N SER A 60 27.74 4.14 -0.53
CA SER A 60 27.45 2.75 -0.92
C SER A 60 26.77 1.95 0.21
N GLY A 61 25.80 2.59 0.85
CA GLY A 61 25.27 2.18 2.15
C GLY A 61 24.75 0.75 2.19
N ARG A 62 25.17 -0.01 3.21
CA ARG A 62 24.71 -1.38 3.49
C ARG A 62 24.00 -1.40 4.84
N PHE A 63 23.07 -2.34 5.02
CA PHE A 63 22.38 -2.51 6.32
C PHE A 63 23.33 -2.72 7.51
N ILE A 64 24.50 -3.30 7.28
CA ILE A 64 25.50 -3.48 8.34
C ILE A 64 26.00 -2.13 8.89
N ASN A 65 26.06 -1.09 8.06
CA ASN A 65 26.43 0.25 8.52
C ASN A 65 25.35 0.84 9.44
N ILE A 66 24.07 0.67 9.09
CA ILE A 66 22.95 1.08 9.95
C ILE A 66 22.98 0.28 11.26
N ALA A 67 23.23 -1.04 11.20
CA ALA A 67 23.31 -1.87 12.40
C ALA A 67 24.44 -1.44 13.35
N ASN A 68 25.62 -1.15 12.80
CA ASN A 68 26.76 -0.68 13.57
C ASN A 68 26.46 0.68 14.22
N ALA A 69 25.92 1.63 13.45
CA ALA A 69 25.56 2.95 13.96
C ALA A 69 24.49 2.86 15.07
N LEU A 70 23.44 2.04 14.89
CA LEU A 70 22.43 1.82 15.94
C LEU A 70 23.06 1.21 17.21
N THR A 71 24.04 0.31 17.05
CA THR A 71 24.76 -0.27 18.19
C THR A 71 25.58 0.78 18.94
N GLU A 72 26.26 1.69 18.23
CA GLU A 72 26.99 2.82 18.82
C GLU A 72 26.06 3.77 19.58
N MET A 73 24.86 4.02 19.03
CA MET A 73 23.80 4.82 19.66
C MET A 73 23.11 4.10 20.83
N LYS A 74 23.47 2.83 21.11
CA LYS A 74 22.83 1.96 22.10
C LYS A 74 21.32 1.75 21.84
N ILE A 75 20.91 1.80 20.58
CA ILE A 75 19.54 1.52 20.13
C ILE A 75 19.43 0.06 19.71
N THR A 76 18.30 -0.56 20.01
CA THR A 76 18.05 -1.95 19.64
C THR A 76 18.05 -2.16 18.13
N THR A 77 18.86 -3.10 17.66
CA THR A 77 18.92 -3.50 16.24
C THR A 77 17.68 -4.28 15.79
N HIS A 78 16.76 -4.64 16.72
CA HIS A 78 15.50 -5.31 16.38
C HIS A 78 14.63 -4.51 15.41
N MET A 79 14.78 -3.18 15.33
CA MET A 79 14.10 -2.36 14.31
C MET A 79 14.48 -2.80 12.88
N LEU A 80 15.73 -3.21 12.66
CA LEU A 80 16.18 -3.74 11.37
C LEU A 80 15.54 -5.09 11.03
N CYS A 81 15.29 -5.92 12.04
CA CYS A 81 14.52 -7.15 11.85
C CYS A 81 13.07 -6.86 11.47
N GLN A 82 12.46 -5.79 12.01
CA GLN A 82 11.11 -5.39 11.64
C GLN A 82 11.03 -4.90 10.19
N VAL A 83 11.99 -4.09 9.76
CA VAL A 83 12.08 -3.61 8.35
C VAL A 83 12.16 -4.76 7.35
N LYS A 84 12.92 -5.82 7.70
CA LYS A 84 13.11 -7.01 6.85
C LYS A 84 12.00 -8.06 6.97
N ARG A 85 11.18 -8.00 8.02
CA ARG A 85 10.13 -9.01 8.24
C ARG A 85 8.98 -8.78 7.28
N ILE A 86 9.00 -9.48 6.16
CA ILE A 86 7.78 -9.82 5.42
C ILE A 86 7.06 -10.86 6.29
N ARG A 87 6.05 -10.44 7.06
CA ARG A 87 5.25 -11.40 7.81
C ARG A 87 4.38 -12.16 6.79
N LYS A 88 4.63 -13.45 6.61
CA LYS A 88 3.65 -14.36 6.01
C LYS A 88 2.61 -14.67 7.07
N ARG A 89 1.60 -13.82 7.24
CA ARG A 89 0.38 -14.24 7.96
C ARG A 89 -0.48 -15.02 6.97
N GLN A 90 -1.01 -16.15 7.41
CA GLN A 90 -2.06 -16.84 6.66
C GLN A 90 -3.22 -15.87 6.47
N CYS A 91 -3.66 -15.79 5.23
CA CYS A 91 -4.79 -15.00 4.81
C CYS A 91 -5.87 -15.97 4.37
N ASP A 92 -7.10 -15.79 4.84
CA ASP A 92 -8.25 -16.64 4.48
C ASP A 92 -8.80 -16.36 3.06
N ILE A 93 -8.03 -15.67 2.22
CA ILE A 93 -8.37 -15.42 0.82
C ILE A 93 -7.90 -16.62 -0.01
N SER A 94 -8.82 -17.20 -0.76
CA SER A 94 -8.51 -18.30 -1.70
C SER A 94 -7.45 -17.86 -2.71
N GLU A 95 -6.52 -18.75 -3.04
CA GLU A 95 -5.38 -18.48 -3.93
C GLU A 95 -5.84 -17.96 -5.30
N GLU A 96 -7.01 -18.39 -5.78
CA GLU A 96 -7.59 -17.96 -7.06
C GLU A 96 -7.86 -16.45 -7.15
N TYR A 97 -8.03 -15.75 -6.01
CA TYR A 97 -8.26 -14.31 -5.98
C TYR A 97 -6.96 -13.51 -5.91
N LEU A 98 -5.84 -14.12 -5.52
CA LEU A 98 -4.61 -13.39 -5.21
C LEU A 98 -4.00 -12.73 -6.44
N ASP A 99 -4.17 -13.32 -7.63
CA ASP A 99 -3.67 -12.76 -8.89
C ASP A 99 -4.60 -11.74 -9.55
N LEU A 100 -5.81 -11.55 -9.02
CA LEU A 100 -6.77 -10.61 -9.57
C LEU A 100 -6.40 -9.17 -9.27
N ILE A 101 -6.79 -8.27 -10.17
CA ILE A 101 -6.69 -6.82 -9.97
C ILE A 101 -7.93 -6.37 -9.15
N PRO A 102 -7.77 -5.61 -8.05
CA PRO A 102 -8.89 -5.11 -7.27
C PRO A 102 -9.75 -4.13 -8.09
N THR A 103 -11.07 -4.29 -8.00
CA THR A 103 -12.01 -3.37 -8.66
C THR A 103 -12.22 -2.11 -7.84
N ASP A 104 -12.80 -1.08 -8.47
CA ASP A 104 -13.13 0.20 -7.83
C ASP A 104 -13.94 -0.02 -6.54
N GLU A 105 -14.91 -0.94 -6.56
CA GLU A 105 -15.74 -1.22 -5.39
C GLU A 105 -14.93 -1.83 -4.24
N ILE A 106 -13.93 -2.68 -4.53
CA ILE A 106 -13.05 -3.24 -3.50
C ILE A 106 -12.19 -2.12 -2.89
N LEU A 107 -11.63 -1.24 -3.73
CA LEU A 107 -10.78 -0.15 -3.26
C LEU A 107 -11.56 0.89 -2.45
N ASP A 108 -12.78 1.20 -2.88
CA ASP A 108 -13.67 2.13 -2.18
C ASP A 108 -14.07 1.62 -0.80
N GLU A 109 -14.51 0.37 -0.69
CA GLU A 109 -14.82 -0.26 0.59
C GLU A 109 -13.58 -0.36 1.50
N LEU A 110 -12.42 -0.69 0.92
CA LEU A 110 -11.17 -0.78 1.67
C LEU A 110 -10.74 0.58 2.25
N ALA A 111 -10.92 1.66 1.48
CA ALA A 111 -10.60 3.01 1.93
C ALA A 111 -11.41 3.43 3.17
N GLN A 112 -12.67 3.01 3.25
CA GLN A 112 -13.54 3.27 4.41
C GLN A 112 -13.02 2.57 5.68
N VAL A 113 -12.47 1.36 5.54
CA VAL A 113 -12.03 0.55 6.68
C VAL A 113 -10.64 0.97 7.19
N ILE A 114 -9.74 1.38 6.30
CA ILE A 114 -8.33 1.57 6.64
C ILE A 114 -8.03 2.97 7.16
N GLY A 115 -8.54 4.01 6.48
CA GLY A 115 -8.41 5.45 6.72
C GLY A 115 -7.13 5.95 7.39
N VAL A 116 -6.99 5.68 8.69
CA VAL A 116 -5.93 6.16 9.60
C VAL A 116 -4.52 5.70 9.24
N VAL A 117 -4.36 4.56 8.57
CA VAL A 117 -3.02 4.01 8.21
C VAL A 117 -2.74 4.07 6.71
N SER A 118 -3.47 4.92 5.99
CA SER A 118 -3.39 5.07 4.53
C SER A 118 -1.97 5.42 4.06
N PHE A 119 -1.28 6.33 4.75
CA PHE A 119 0.09 6.72 4.41
C PHE A 119 1.07 5.53 4.48
N GLN A 120 1.02 4.76 5.58
CA GLN A 120 1.86 3.57 5.73
C GLN A 120 1.49 2.49 4.71
N LEU A 121 0.20 2.34 4.39
CA LEU A 121 -0.24 1.45 3.32
C LEU A 121 0.38 1.85 1.98
N GLY A 122 0.41 3.15 1.64
CA GLY A 122 1.04 3.65 0.43
C GLY A 122 2.53 3.29 0.32
N ILE A 123 3.27 3.38 1.44
CA ILE A 123 4.67 2.92 1.53
C ILE A 123 4.77 1.42 1.23
N GLU A 124 3.93 0.61 1.86
CA GLU A 124 3.93 -0.85 1.68
C GLU A 124 3.54 -1.29 0.27
N LEU A 125 2.73 -0.48 -0.42
CA LEU A 125 2.36 -0.65 -1.82
C LEU A 125 3.45 -0.18 -2.79
N GLY A 126 4.54 0.41 -2.28
CA GLY A 126 5.69 0.87 -3.06
C GLY A 126 5.49 2.22 -3.75
N LEU A 127 4.52 3.02 -3.30
CA LEU A 127 4.33 4.36 -3.84
C LEU A 127 5.48 5.31 -3.44
N PRO A 128 5.86 6.26 -4.30
CA PRO A 128 6.86 7.26 -3.95
C PRO A 128 6.33 8.17 -2.83
N ILE A 129 7.18 8.51 -1.88
CA ILE A 129 6.80 9.43 -0.79
C ILE A 129 6.26 10.75 -1.35
N THR A 130 6.88 11.31 -2.40
CA THR A 130 6.40 12.55 -3.05
C THR A 130 4.96 12.46 -3.54
N SER A 131 4.53 11.27 -3.99
CA SER A 131 3.13 11.03 -4.38
C SER A 131 2.22 10.99 -3.16
N LEU A 132 2.65 10.34 -2.07
CA LEU A 132 1.91 10.27 -0.81
C LEU A 132 1.72 11.66 -0.19
N ASP A 133 2.74 12.51 -0.20
CA ASP A 133 2.63 13.89 0.29
C ASP A 133 1.69 14.73 -0.57
N THR A 134 1.74 14.56 -1.89
CA THR A 134 0.82 15.25 -2.82
C THR A 134 -0.64 14.85 -2.51
N ILE A 135 -0.89 13.56 -2.29
CA ILE A 135 -2.21 13.07 -1.89
C ILE A 135 -2.63 13.65 -0.53
N GLN A 136 -1.73 13.66 0.45
CA GLN A 136 -1.99 14.21 1.77
C GLN A 136 -2.33 15.70 1.71
N TYR A 137 -1.55 16.46 0.94
CA TYR A 137 -1.78 17.89 0.70
C TYR A 137 -3.14 18.14 0.05
N ASN A 138 -3.46 17.43 -1.03
CA ASN A 138 -4.71 17.60 -1.78
C ASN A 138 -5.97 17.28 -0.96
N ASN A 139 -5.88 16.32 -0.04
CA ASN A 139 -7.03 15.85 0.74
C ASN A 139 -7.06 16.35 2.19
N GLY A 140 -6.03 17.09 2.64
CA GLY A 140 -5.97 17.71 3.96
C GLY A 140 -6.09 16.70 5.11
N ARG A 141 -7.21 16.75 5.86
CA ARG A 141 -7.50 15.81 6.97
C ARG A 141 -8.46 14.68 6.59
N ASN A 142 -8.89 14.60 5.33
CA ASN A 142 -9.81 13.56 4.88
C ASN A 142 -9.06 12.24 4.61
N LEU A 143 -8.87 11.47 5.68
CA LEU A 143 -8.10 10.22 5.66
C LEU A 143 -8.69 9.15 4.71
N VAL A 144 -10.01 9.13 4.54
CA VAL A 144 -10.69 8.21 3.61
C VAL A 144 -10.38 8.59 2.17
N ALA A 145 -10.47 9.89 1.82
CA ALA A 145 -10.11 10.37 0.50
C ALA A 145 -8.62 10.15 0.18
N GLN A 146 -7.74 10.40 1.16
CA GLN A 146 -6.32 10.04 1.03
C GLN A 146 -6.12 8.55 0.76
N CYS A 147 -6.78 7.68 1.53
CA CYS A 147 -6.68 6.24 1.34
C CYS A 147 -7.17 5.80 -0.04
N LYS A 148 -8.26 6.40 -0.53
CA LYS A 148 -8.79 6.16 -1.86
C LYS A 148 -7.76 6.55 -2.92
N ASP A 149 -7.26 7.78 -2.90
CA ASP A 149 -6.26 8.25 -3.88
C ASP A 149 -4.99 7.40 -3.87
N ILE A 150 -4.53 6.96 -2.69
CA ILE A 150 -3.39 6.02 -2.55
C ILE A 150 -3.68 4.70 -3.27
N LEU A 151 -4.84 4.09 -3.01
CA LEU A 151 -5.20 2.80 -3.60
C LEU A 151 -5.37 2.88 -5.12
N PHE A 152 -6.02 3.94 -5.60
CA PHE A 152 -6.20 4.17 -7.04
C PHE A 152 -4.86 4.47 -7.72
N GLN A 153 -4.03 5.35 -7.15
CA GLN A 153 -2.71 5.64 -7.71
C GLN A 153 -1.80 4.40 -7.75
N TRP A 154 -1.83 3.56 -6.71
CA TRP A 154 -1.11 2.29 -6.71
C TRP A 154 -1.59 1.36 -7.82
N ARG A 155 -2.90 1.26 -8.05
CA ARG A 155 -3.44 0.41 -9.12
C ARG A 155 -3.00 0.85 -10.51
N GLU A 156 -2.91 2.16 -10.74
CA GLU A 156 -2.51 2.71 -12.04
C GLU A 156 -0.97 2.79 -12.23
N ASP A 157 -0.18 2.44 -11.20
CA ASP A 157 1.28 2.50 -11.25
C ASP A 157 1.87 1.35 -12.07
N GLN A 158 2.39 1.66 -13.26
CA GLN A 158 2.97 0.68 -14.19
C GLN A 158 4.23 -0.04 -13.66
N ARG A 159 4.83 0.43 -12.56
CA ARG A 159 6.03 -0.19 -11.96
C ARG A 159 5.70 -1.44 -11.15
N VAL A 160 4.44 -1.62 -10.75
CA VAL A 160 3.99 -2.71 -9.88
C VAL A 160 2.82 -3.46 -10.53
N LYS A 161 2.69 -4.76 -10.24
CA LYS A 161 1.52 -5.55 -10.65
C LYS A 161 0.45 -5.40 -9.56
N PRO A 162 -0.65 -4.66 -9.77
CA PRO A 162 -1.58 -4.29 -8.72
C PRO A 162 -2.57 -5.43 -8.43
N THR A 163 -2.08 -6.46 -7.74
CA THR A 163 -2.87 -7.66 -7.44
C THR A 163 -3.42 -7.63 -6.02
N ILE A 164 -4.50 -8.36 -5.77
CA ILE A 164 -5.02 -8.61 -4.43
C ILE A 164 -3.93 -9.20 -3.52
N GLY A 165 -3.06 -10.09 -4.02
CA GLY A 165 -1.97 -10.67 -3.24
C GLY A 165 -0.95 -9.63 -2.75
N VAL A 166 -0.60 -8.64 -3.59
CA VAL A 166 0.25 -7.52 -3.18
C VAL A 166 -0.44 -6.67 -2.11
N LEU A 167 -1.73 -6.38 -2.29
CA LEU A 167 -2.53 -5.63 -1.33
C LEU A 167 -2.64 -6.36 0.02
N VAL A 168 -2.93 -7.66 0.01
CA VAL A 168 -2.93 -8.52 1.21
C VAL A 168 -1.59 -8.43 1.94
N GLN A 169 -0.48 -8.57 1.21
CA GLN A 169 0.83 -8.53 1.83
C GLN A 169 1.12 -7.16 2.46
N ALA A 170 0.74 -6.07 1.80
CA ALA A 170 0.86 -4.72 2.33
C ALA A 170 0.02 -4.54 3.62
N LEU A 171 -1.22 -5.02 3.63
CA LEU A 171 -2.12 -4.99 4.80
C LEU A 171 -1.59 -5.81 5.99
N VAL A 172 -0.95 -6.94 5.70
CA VAL A 172 -0.30 -7.76 6.71
C VAL A 172 0.90 -7.04 7.32
N ASN A 173 1.69 -6.33 6.50
CA ASN A 173 2.87 -5.59 6.97
C ASN A 173 2.50 -4.43 7.90
N ILE A 174 1.37 -3.76 7.68
CA ILE A 174 0.87 -2.67 8.53
C ILE A 174 0.02 -3.15 9.72
N GLU A 175 0.01 -4.45 10.01
CA GLU A 175 -0.72 -5.07 11.12
C GLU A 175 -2.26 -4.89 11.10
N ARG A 176 -2.84 -4.39 10.01
CA ARG A 176 -4.31 -4.34 9.83
C ARG A 176 -4.91 -5.72 9.56
N GLY A 177 -4.08 -6.69 9.19
CA GLY A 177 -4.49 -8.05 8.90
C GLY A 177 -5.20 -8.15 7.55
N ALA A 178 -5.19 -9.33 6.96
CA ALA A 178 -5.86 -9.58 5.69
C ALA A 178 -7.37 -9.83 5.83
N SER A 179 -7.88 -9.85 7.07
CA SER A 179 -9.27 -10.17 7.39
C SER A 179 -10.24 -9.14 6.83
N CYS A 180 -9.92 -7.84 6.88
CA CYS A 180 -10.77 -6.80 6.30
C CYS A 180 -10.94 -6.99 4.79
N LEU A 181 -9.86 -7.35 4.09
CA LEU A 181 -9.91 -7.58 2.66
C LEU A 181 -10.65 -8.88 2.32
N GLY A 182 -10.53 -9.92 3.14
CA GLY A 182 -11.28 -11.16 2.99
C GLY A 182 -12.80 -10.96 3.09
N GLU A 183 -13.25 -10.13 4.04
CA GLU A 183 -14.67 -9.77 4.18
C GLU A 183 -15.16 -8.92 3.00
N ILE A 184 -14.35 -7.95 2.54
CA ILE A 184 -14.67 -7.12 1.38
C ILE A 184 -14.77 -7.98 0.12
N ILE A 185 -13.80 -8.87 -0.14
CA ILE A 185 -13.82 -9.77 -1.30
C ILE A 185 -15.02 -10.71 -1.25
N LYS A 186 -15.36 -11.27 -0.07
CA LYS A 186 -16.58 -12.08 0.07
C LYS A 186 -17.83 -11.25 -0.25
N THR A 187 -17.93 -10.04 0.29
CA THR A 187 -19.10 -9.18 0.11
C THR A 187 -19.25 -8.70 -1.35
N VAL A 188 -18.15 -8.25 -1.97
CA VAL A 188 -18.14 -7.75 -3.36
C VAL A 188 -18.19 -8.91 -4.37
N GLY A 189 -17.50 -10.02 -4.10
CA GLY A 189 -17.53 -11.25 -4.88
C GLY A 189 -18.94 -11.85 -4.93
N VAL A 190 -19.62 -11.95 -3.79
CA VAL A 190 -21.03 -12.38 -3.72
C VAL A 190 -21.93 -11.45 -4.55
N LYS A 191 -21.73 -10.12 -4.47
CA LYS A 191 -22.48 -9.17 -5.30
C LYS A 191 -22.28 -9.41 -6.81
N LYS A 192 -21.05 -9.72 -7.26
CA LYS A 192 -20.75 -10.07 -8.66
C LYS A 192 -21.35 -11.40 -9.09
N TYR A 193 -21.31 -12.44 -8.25
CA TYR A 193 -21.96 -13.73 -8.54
C TYR A 193 -23.48 -13.61 -8.63
N ILE A 194 -24.10 -12.82 -7.74
CA ILE A 194 -25.54 -12.50 -7.81
C ILE A 194 -25.86 -11.76 -9.11
N HIS A 195 -25.04 -10.79 -9.53
CA HIS A 195 -25.25 -10.07 -10.79
C HIS A 195 -25.03 -10.93 -12.04
N HIS A 196 -24.04 -11.83 -12.02
CA HIS A 196 -23.79 -12.76 -13.12
C HIS A 196 -24.93 -13.76 -13.25
N GLU A 197 -25.39 -14.38 -12.15
CA GLU A 197 -26.56 -15.25 -12.16
C GLU A 197 -27.82 -14.54 -12.64
N LYS A 198 -28.04 -13.30 -12.20
CA LYS A 198 -29.22 -12.52 -12.60
C LYS A 198 -29.20 -12.21 -14.09
N LYS A 199 -28.06 -11.81 -14.65
CA LYS A 199 -27.88 -11.61 -16.11
C LYS A 199 -28.05 -12.91 -16.90
N GLU A 200 -27.56 -14.03 -16.39
CA GLU A 200 -27.70 -15.33 -17.04
C GLU A 200 -29.16 -15.81 -17.04
N LYS A 201 -29.86 -15.66 -15.91
CA LYS A 201 -31.30 -15.94 -15.79
C LYS A 201 -32.13 -15.03 -16.71
N GLU A 202 -31.82 -13.74 -16.79
CA GLU A 202 -32.48 -12.80 -17.72
C GLU A 202 -32.23 -13.14 -19.20
N GLY A 203 -31.01 -13.58 -19.55
CA GLY A 203 -30.68 -14.05 -20.90
C GLY A 203 -31.47 -15.31 -21.30
N LYS A 204 -31.59 -16.27 -20.38
CA LYS A 204 -32.39 -17.49 -20.56
C LYS A 204 -33.88 -17.15 -20.74
N VAL A 205 -34.43 -16.26 -19.92
CA VAL A 205 -35.84 -15.81 -20.01
C VAL A 205 -36.12 -15.09 -21.34
N LYS A 206 -35.26 -14.16 -21.77
CA LYS A 206 -35.39 -13.49 -23.08
C LYS A 206 -35.37 -14.49 -24.24
N THR A 207 -34.52 -15.51 -24.15
CA THR A 207 -34.43 -16.56 -25.18
C THR A 207 -35.71 -17.39 -25.25
N LEU A 208 -36.28 -17.76 -24.09
CA LEU A 208 -37.55 -18.50 -24.01
C LEU A 208 -38.72 -17.68 -24.55
N LEU A 209 -38.84 -16.40 -24.16
CA LEU A 209 -39.88 -15.50 -24.67
C LEU A 209 -39.81 -15.34 -26.20
N LYS A 210 -38.59 -15.24 -26.75
CA LYS A 210 -38.39 -15.14 -28.20
C LYS A 210 -38.85 -16.41 -28.93
N ARG A 211 -38.58 -17.60 -28.36
CA ARG A 211 -39.06 -18.89 -28.90
C ARG A 211 -40.58 -19.01 -28.82
N LEU A 212 -41.18 -18.56 -27.72
CA LEU A 212 -42.63 -18.61 -27.51
C LEU A 212 -43.38 -17.74 -28.55
N ASN A 213 -42.90 -16.52 -28.78
CA ASN A 213 -43.46 -15.61 -29.77
C ASN A 213 -43.33 -16.15 -31.21
N LEU A 214 -42.23 -16.83 -31.53
CA LEU A 214 -42.07 -17.51 -32.83
C LEU A 214 -43.06 -18.66 -33.02
N PHE A 215 -43.37 -19.40 -31.95
CA PHE A 215 -44.38 -20.47 -31.98
C PHE A 215 -45.79 -19.94 -32.19
N GLN A 216 -46.16 -18.85 -31.51
CA GLN A 216 -47.47 -18.23 -31.64
C GLN A 216 -47.69 -17.68 -33.07
N LYS A 217 -46.66 -17.08 -33.68
CA LYS A 217 -46.72 -16.59 -35.07
C LYS A 217 -46.88 -17.68 -36.12
N ARG A 218 -46.53 -18.93 -35.84
CA ARG A 218 -46.69 -20.07 -36.78
C ARG A 218 -48.08 -20.72 -36.73
N LYS A 219 -48.92 -20.35 -35.76
CA LYS A 219 -50.29 -20.87 -35.60
C LYS A 219 -51.38 -19.96 -36.18
N GLN A 220 -51.01 -18.77 -36.65
CA GLN A 220 -51.88 -17.84 -37.39
C GLN A 220 -51.58 -17.97 -38.87
#